data_AF-F0TEB0-F1
#
_entry.id   AF-F0TEB0-F1
#
_cell.length_a   1.000
_cell.length_b   1.000
_cell.length_c   1.000
_cell.angle_alpha   90.00
_cell.angle_beta   90.00
_cell.angle_gamma   90.00
#
_symmetry.space_group_name_H-M   'P 1'
#
loop_
_entity.id
_entity.type
_entity.pdbx_description
1 polymer ?
#
loop_
_entity_poly.entity_id
_entity_poly.type
_entity_poly.pdbx_seq_one_letter_code
_entity_poly.pdbx_strand_id
1 'polypeptide(L)'
;MKFLKAFNNSAALVEDDGTEKIVLGKGIGFGLKKGQDVDQSKIERCFVTTEQSNEVEQVKEFTAQTIDVTNQIVKLVEPLLQAKFSDYQYLALADHIDFAVTRINDHIDIDPANNNWEVKNLFPKEYAISKK
;
A
#
# COMPACT_ATOMS: atom_id res chain seq x y z
N MET A 1 -5.67 -17.45 9.64
CA MET A 1 -5.82 -15.99 9.82
C MET A 1 -7.13 -15.60 10.50
N LYS A 2 -7.06 -15.28 11.80
CA LYS A 2 -8.17 -14.79 12.63
C LYS A 2 -8.10 -13.27 12.76
N PHE A 3 -9.22 -12.60 12.56
CA PHE A 3 -9.34 -11.15 12.70
C PHE A 3 -9.13 -10.72 14.16
N LEU A 4 -8.24 -9.75 14.39
CA LEU A 4 -8.04 -9.13 15.71
C LEU A 4 -8.68 -7.75 15.79
N LYS A 5 -8.35 -6.86 14.84
CA LYS A 5 -8.78 -5.47 14.82
C LYS A 5 -8.68 -4.89 13.40
N ALA A 6 -9.61 -4.01 13.03
CA ALA A 6 -9.48 -3.20 11.81
C ALA A 6 -8.74 -1.89 12.12
N PHE A 7 -7.83 -1.48 11.25
CA PHE A 7 -7.25 -0.13 11.28
C PHE A 7 -8.09 0.84 10.45
N ASN A 8 -8.49 0.39 9.26
CA ASN A 8 -9.45 1.06 8.40
C ASN A 8 -10.16 0.02 7.51
N ASN A 9 -10.92 0.44 6.51
CA ASN A 9 -11.66 -0.48 5.63
C ASN A 9 -10.75 -1.37 4.76
N SER A 10 -9.47 -1.00 4.59
CA SER A 10 -8.52 -1.65 3.70
C SER A 10 -7.30 -2.25 4.43
N ALA A 11 -7.26 -2.14 5.76
CA ALA A 11 -6.17 -2.65 6.60
C ALA A 11 -6.71 -3.26 7.90
N ALA A 12 -6.26 -4.47 8.22
CA ALA A 12 -6.61 -5.16 9.46
C ALA A 12 -5.42 -5.90 10.07
N LEU A 13 -5.42 -5.97 11.40
CA LEU A 13 -4.55 -6.84 12.19
C LEU A 13 -5.21 -8.21 12.32
N VAL A 14 -4.43 -9.26 12.05
CA VAL A 14 -4.84 -10.66 12.14
C VAL A 14 -3.82 -11.46 12.93
N GLU A 15 -4.27 -12.57 13.51
CA GLU A 15 -3.41 -13.60 14.06
C GLU A 15 -3.37 -14.79 13.11
N ASP A 16 -2.17 -15.31 12.87
CA ASP A 16 -1.95 -16.49 12.06
C ASP A 16 -0.89 -17.36 12.74
N ASP A 17 -1.32 -18.52 13.24
CA ASP A 17 -0.48 -19.46 14.01
C ASP A 17 0.32 -18.81 15.14
N GLY A 18 -0.34 -17.94 15.91
CA GLY A 18 0.28 -17.21 17.04
C GLY A 18 1.18 -16.05 16.63
N THR A 19 1.26 -15.73 15.34
CA THR A 19 1.99 -14.57 14.82
C THR A 19 1.01 -13.48 14.40
N GLU A 20 1.19 -12.27 14.89
CA GLU A 20 0.42 -11.12 14.42
C GLU A 20 0.91 -10.66 13.04
N LYS A 21 -0.05 -10.37 12.15
CA LYS A 21 0.19 -9.91 10.80
C LYS A 21 -0.75 -8.78 10.45
N ILE A 22 -0.32 -7.87 9.60
CA ILE A 22 -1.18 -6.87 8.98
C ILE A 22 -1.53 -7.33 7.58
N VAL A 23 -2.82 -7.40 7.29
CA VAL A 23 -3.33 -7.70 5.96
C VAL A 23 -3.95 -6.46 5.35
N LEU A 24 -3.60 -6.23 4.08
CA LEU A 24 -4.15 -5.17 3.25
C LEU A 24 -5.03 -5.76 2.17
N GLY A 25 -6.14 -5.06 1.91
CA GLY A 25 -7.07 -5.44 0.89
C GLY A 25 -8.40 -4.73 1.04
N LYS A 26 -9.03 -4.37 -0.07
CA LYS A 26 -10.28 -3.62 -0.05
C LYS A 26 -11.38 -4.36 0.72
N GLY A 27 -11.87 -3.75 1.81
CA GLY A 27 -12.93 -4.33 2.64
C GLY A 27 -12.49 -5.51 3.51
N ILE A 28 -11.18 -5.70 3.76
CA ILE A 28 -10.62 -6.88 4.43
C ILE A 28 -11.12 -7.06 5.87
N GLY A 29 -11.39 -5.96 6.59
CA GLY A 29 -11.89 -5.98 7.97
C GLY A 29 -13.37 -5.62 8.11
N PHE A 30 -14.08 -5.36 7.00
CA PHE A 30 -15.42 -4.77 7.05
C PHE A 30 -16.45 -5.76 7.62
N GLY A 31 -17.11 -5.37 8.71
CA GLY A 31 -18.16 -6.16 9.36
C GLY A 31 -17.67 -7.34 10.20
N LEU A 32 -16.35 -7.53 10.34
CA LEU A 32 -15.77 -8.61 11.12
C LEU A 32 -15.67 -8.27 12.62
N LYS A 33 -15.84 -9.29 13.46
CA LYS A 33 -15.62 -9.26 14.91
C LYS A 33 -14.37 -10.06 15.27
N LYS A 34 -13.72 -9.68 16.38
CA LYS A 34 -12.51 -10.36 16.87
C LYS A 34 -12.72 -11.88 16.96
N GLY A 35 -11.77 -12.65 16.43
CA GLY A 35 -11.79 -14.11 16.39
C GLY A 35 -12.50 -14.72 15.17
N GLN A 36 -13.14 -13.92 14.31
CA GLN A 36 -13.70 -14.42 13.04
C GLN A 36 -12.60 -14.64 11.99
N ASP A 37 -12.87 -15.53 11.03
CA ASP A 37 -11.96 -15.75 9.91
C ASP A 37 -12.00 -14.57 8.94
N VAL A 38 -10.82 -14.16 8.47
CA VAL A 38 -10.69 -13.20 7.38
C VAL A 38 -10.80 -13.92 6.05
N ASP A 39 -11.50 -13.31 5.10
CA ASP A 39 -11.55 -13.79 3.72
C ASP A 39 -10.19 -13.61 3.05
N GLN A 40 -9.44 -14.71 2.92
CA GLN A 40 -8.10 -14.69 2.35
C GLN A 40 -8.07 -14.27 0.88
N SER A 41 -9.19 -14.40 0.15
CA SER A 41 -9.27 -13.97 -1.25
C SER A 41 -9.20 -12.45 -1.41
N LYS A 42 -9.48 -11.71 -0.34
CA LYS A 42 -9.38 -10.25 -0.30
C LYS A 42 -8.00 -9.74 0.08
N ILE A 43 -7.07 -10.63 0.50
CA ILE A 43 -5.73 -10.22 0.89
C ILE A 43 -4.92 -9.91 -0.36
N GLU A 44 -4.60 -8.64 -0.55
CA GLU A 44 -3.71 -8.17 -1.62
C GLU A 44 -2.26 -8.11 -1.13
N ARG A 45 -2.06 -7.87 0.17
CA ARG A 45 -0.73 -7.81 0.78
C ARG A 45 -0.76 -8.21 2.25
N CYS A 46 0.33 -8.78 2.75
CA CYS A 46 0.46 -9.22 4.13
C CYS A 46 1.86 -8.87 4.67
N PHE A 47 1.92 -8.21 5.83
CA PHE A 47 3.15 -7.87 6.54
C PHE A 47 3.18 -8.64 7.86
N VAL A 48 4.34 -9.16 8.24
CA VAL A 48 4.51 -9.78 9.56
C VAL A 48 4.84 -8.69 10.57
N THR A 49 4.10 -8.65 11.68
CA THR A 49 4.37 -7.73 12.77
C THR A 49 5.51 -8.33 13.61
N THR A 50 6.74 -7.85 13.43
CA THR A 50 7.82 -8.11 14.40
C THR A 50 7.86 -6.96 15.40
N GLU A 51 8.29 -7.21 16.64
CA GLU A 51 8.34 -6.25 17.75
C GLU A 51 9.14 -4.94 17.46
N GLN A 52 9.77 -4.82 16.29
CA GLN A 52 10.57 -3.67 15.85
C GLN A 52 10.13 -3.09 14.49
N SER A 53 8.97 -3.49 13.96
CA SER A 53 8.56 -3.13 12.60
C SER A 53 7.87 -1.75 12.52
N ASN A 54 8.60 -0.73 12.06
CA ASN A 54 8.06 0.60 11.70
C ASN A 54 6.96 0.51 10.63
N GLU A 55 6.94 -0.56 9.86
CA GLU A 55 5.97 -0.85 8.80
C GLU A 55 4.52 -0.84 9.33
N VAL A 56 4.32 -1.31 10.57
CA VAL A 56 3.01 -1.36 11.21
C VAL A 56 2.49 0.03 11.55
N GLU A 57 3.37 0.94 11.96
CA GLU A 57 3.00 2.32 12.27
C GLU A 57 2.67 3.07 10.98
N GLN A 58 3.50 2.95 9.94
CA GLN A 58 3.25 3.58 8.64
C GLN A 58 1.91 3.17 8.04
N VAL A 59 1.57 1.87 8.06
CA VAL A 59 0.30 1.38 7.50
C VAL A 59 -0.92 1.95 8.24
N LYS A 60 -0.81 2.22 9.55
CA LYS A 60 -1.90 2.80 10.34
C LYS A 60 -2.16 4.26 10.00
N GLU A 61 -1.15 4.98 9.51
CA GLU A 61 -1.26 6.39 9.13
C GLU A 61 -1.96 6.56 7.77
N PHE A 62 -1.83 5.58 6.87
CA PHE A 62 -2.44 5.66 5.55
C PHE A 62 -3.97 5.56 5.60
N THR A 63 -4.60 6.40 4.78
CA THR A 63 -6.04 6.29 4.53
C THR A 63 -6.38 5.00 3.77
N ALA A 64 -7.62 4.51 3.90
CA ALA A 64 -8.08 3.37 3.12
C ALA A 64 -7.98 3.64 1.59
N GLN A 65 -8.17 4.90 1.18
CA GLN A 65 -8.02 5.30 -0.22
C GLN A 65 -6.57 5.19 -0.71
N THR A 66 -5.60 5.62 0.10
CA THR A 66 -4.17 5.48 -0.20
C THR A 66 -3.80 4.01 -0.40
N ILE A 67 -4.25 3.13 0.50
CA ILE A 67 -4.01 1.69 0.41
C ILE A 67 -4.64 1.10 -0.86
N ASP A 68 -5.92 1.40 -1.11
CA ASP A 68 -6.66 0.91 -2.27
C ASP A 68 -6.02 1.35 -3.59
N VAL A 69 -5.59 2.61 -3.69
CA VAL A 69 -4.92 3.15 -4.88
C VAL A 69 -3.54 2.54 -5.06
N THR A 70 -2.77 2.38 -3.98
CA THR A 70 -1.44 1.76 -4.05
C THR A 70 -1.53 0.31 -4.53
N ASN A 71 -2.47 -0.48 -3.99
CA ASN A 71 -2.70 -1.85 -4.44
C ASN A 71 -3.09 -1.92 -5.92
N GLN A 72 -3.94 -0.99 -6.39
CA GLN A 72 -4.31 -0.92 -7.81
C GLN A 72 -3.11 -0.60 -8.70
N ILE A 73 -2.27 0.36 -8.31
CA ILE A 73 -1.06 0.73 -9.06
C ILE A 73 -0.07 -0.44 -9.10
N VAL A 74 0.22 -1.06 -7.96
CA VAL A 74 1.14 -2.20 -7.89
C VAL A 74 0.64 -3.36 -8.76
N LYS A 75 -0.65 -3.70 -8.66
CA LYS A 75 -1.29 -4.74 -9.48
C LYS A 75 -1.22 -4.45 -10.98
N LEU A 76 -1.31 -3.19 -11.38
CA LEU A 76 -1.17 -2.75 -12.77
C LEU A 76 0.29 -2.83 -13.25
N VAL A 77 1.23 -2.38 -12.41
CA VAL A 77 2.61 -2.09 -12.82
C VAL A 77 3.51 -3.33 -12.76
N GLU A 78 3.35 -4.21 -11.77
CA GLU A 78 4.15 -5.44 -11.64
C GLU A 78 4.23 -6.28 -12.92
N PRO A 79 3.10 -6.65 -13.59
CA PRO A 79 3.17 -7.44 -14.82
C PRO A 79 3.80 -6.66 -15.99
N LEU A 80 3.64 -5.33 -16.03
CA LEU A 80 4.23 -4.48 -17.07
C LEU A 80 5.75 -4.34 -16.91
N LEU A 81 6.22 -4.26 -15.66
CA LEU A 81 7.64 -4.21 -15.35
C LEU A 81 8.31 -5.58 -15.33
N GLN A 82 7.54 -6.66 -15.22
CA GLN A 82 8.04 -8.01 -14.91
C GLN A 82 8.84 -8.01 -13.59
N ALA A 83 8.31 -7.29 -12.59
CA ALA A 83 8.93 -7.10 -11.30
C ALA A 83 7.94 -7.36 -10.17
N LYS A 84 8.46 -7.56 -8.96
CA LYS A 84 7.68 -7.66 -7.73
C LYS A 84 8.11 -6.57 -6.76
N PHE A 85 7.14 -5.88 -6.18
CA PHE A 85 7.41 -4.85 -5.19
C PHE A 85 7.66 -5.50 -3.83
N SER A 86 8.81 -5.21 -3.24
CA SER A 86 9.09 -5.55 -1.84
C SER A 86 8.19 -4.75 -0.90
N ASP A 87 8.11 -5.20 0.36
CA ASP A 87 7.33 -4.51 1.40
C ASP A 87 7.76 -3.06 1.60
N TYR A 88 9.07 -2.85 1.62
CA TYR A 88 9.65 -1.52 1.65
C TYR A 88 9.23 -0.67 0.44
N GLN A 89 9.30 -1.20 -0.78
CA GLN A 89 8.94 -0.46 -2.00
C GLN A 89 7.44 -0.12 -2.04
N TYR A 90 6.59 -1.02 -1.55
CA TYR A 90 5.17 -0.77 -1.43
C TYR A 90 4.88 0.38 -0.46
N LEU A 91 5.49 0.36 0.72
CA LEU A 91 5.28 1.40 1.74
C LEU A 91 5.80 2.76 1.28
N ALA A 92 6.97 2.79 0.64
CA ALA A 92 7.51 4.01 0.04
C ALA A 92 6.57 4.58 -1.05
N LEU A 93 5.97 3.72 -1.88
CA LEU A 93 5.00 4.16 -2.88
C LEU A 93 3.71 4.68 -2.23
N ALA A 94 3.20 3.98 -1.21
CA ALA A 94 2.01 4.41 -0.47
C ALA A 94 2.21 5.79 0.17
N ASP A 95 3.34 6.00 0.84
CA ASP A 95 3.74 7.28 1.45
C ASP A 95 3.81 8.41 0.40
N HIS A 96 4.46 8.14 -0.74
CA HIS A 96 4.51 9.12 -1.83
C HIS A 96 3.13 9.47 -2.41
N ILE A 97 2.22 8.50 -2.53
CA ILE A 97 0.85 8.73 -3.00
C ILE A 97 0.07 9.54 -1.97
N ASP A 98 0.15 9.18 -0.69
CA ASP A 98 -0.53 9.88 0.40
C ASP A 98 -0.11 11.35 0.46
N PHE A 99 1.19 11.60 0.39
CA PHE A 99 1.76 12.94 0.35
C PHE A 99 1.37 13.70 -0.92
N ALA A 100 1.34 13.03 -2.08
CA ALA A 100 0.90 13.66 -3.32
C ALA A 100 -0.57 14.11 -3.23
N VAL A 101 -1.45 13.29 -2.67
CA VAL A 101 -2.87 13.63 -2.46
C VAL A 101 -3.00 14.78 -1.46
N THR A 102 -2.29 14.72 -0.33
CA THR A 102 -2.30 15.78 0.69
C THR A 102 -1.91 17.13 0.10
N ARG A 103 -0.79 17.20 -0.64
CA ARG A 103 -0.35 18.45 -1.30
C ARG A 103 -1.37 19.00 -2.29
N ILE A 104 -2.00 18.14 -3.08
CA ILE A 104 -3.03 18.57 -4.05
C ILE A 104 -4.23 19.17 -3.32
N ASN A 105 -4.66 18.54 -2.23
CA ASN A 105 -5.75 19.04 -1.38
C ASN A 105 -5.39 20.38 -0.70
N ASP A 106 -4.13 20.57 -0.35
CA ASP A 106 -3.60 21.81 0.24
C ASP A 106 -3.27 22.89 -0.81
N HIS A 107 -3.55 22.64 -2.09
CA HIS A 107 -3.25 23.54 -3.21
C HIS A 107 -1.76 23.90 -3.34
N ILE A 108 -0.88 23.00 -2.93
CA ILE A 108 0.58 23.14 -3.06
C ILE A 108 1.00 22.57 -4.42
N ASP A 109 1.34 23.47 -5.35
CA ASP A 109 1.86 23.09 -6.66
C ASP A 109 3.37 22.81 -6.58
N ILE A 110 3.78 21.65 -7.10
CA ILE A 110 5.19 21.30 -7.27
C ILE A 110 5.39 21.02 -8.74
N ASP A 111 6.19 21.86 -9.40
CA ASP A 111 6.57 21.67 -10.79
C ASP A 111 7.33 20.32 -10.93
N PRO A 112 6.83 19.36 -11.72
CA PRO A 112 7.53 18.11 -11.99
C PRO A 112 8.83 18.30 -12.80
N ALA A 113 9.16 19.52 -13.22
CA ALA A 113 10.25 19.83 -14.14
C ALA A 113 11.64 19.39 -13.67
N ASN A 114 11.93 19.31 -12.37
CA ASN A 114 13.33 19.20 -11.93
C ASN A 114 14.03 17.89 -12.34
N ASN A 115 13.30 16.78 -12.54
CA ASN A 115 13.91 15.48 -12.86
C ASN A 115 13.27 14.75 -14.06
N ASN A 116 12.36 15.41 -14.80
CA ASN A 116 11.55 14.74 -15.82
C ASN A 116 12.41 14.26 -17.00
N TRP A 117 13.44 15.03 -17.37
CA TRP A 117 14.35 14.64 -18.45
C TRP A 117 15.16 13.40 -18.06
N GLU A 118 15.77 13.39 -16.87
CA GLU A 118 16.61 12.30 -16.38
C GLU A 118 15.79 11.02 -16.26
N VAL A 119 14.62 11.07 -15.61
CA VAL A 119 13.75 9.90 -15.45
C VAL A 119 13.31 9.35 -16.80
N LYS A 120 12.92 10.21 -17.74
CA LYS A 120 12.50 9.80 -19.08
C LYS A 120 13.62 9.13 -19.88
N ASN A 121 14.86 9.61 -19.75
CA ASN A 121 15.98 9.09 -20.56
C ASN A 121 16.71 7.92 -19.90
N LEU A 122 16.80 7.88 -18.56
CA LEU A 122 17.45 6.80 -17.82
C LEU A 122 16.52 5.62 -17.54
N PHE A 123 15.22 5.88 -17.35
CA PHE A 123 14.20 4.87 -17.02
C PHE A 123 13.00 4.93 -18.00
N PRO A 124 13.23 4.76 -19.32
CA PRO A 124 12.20 4.99 -20.34
C PRO A 124 11.02 4.03 -20.22
N LYS A 125 11.23 2.80 -19.74
CA LYS A 125 10.17 1.80 -19.55
C LYS A 125 9.25 2.19 -18.39
N GLU A 126 9.84 2.50 -17.24
CA GLU A 126 9.15 2.93 -16.02
C GLU A 126 8.39 4.23 -16.28
N TYR A 127 9.01 5.19 -16.96
CA TYR A 127 8.39 6.46 -17.33
C TYR A 127 7.21 6.31 -18.29
N ALA A 128 7.27 5.36 -19.23
CA ALA A 128 6.14 5.08 -20.12
C ALA A 128 4.97 4.45 -19.36
N ILE A 129 5.24 3.62 -18.35
CA ILE A 129 4.23 2.97 -17.52
C ILE A 129 3.58 3.97 -16.56
N SER A 130 4.35 4.92 -16.00
CA SER A 130 3.85 5.92 -15.05
C SER A 130 2.83 6.91 -15.63
N LYS A 131 2.61 6.88 -16.96
CA LYS A 131 1.64 7.72 -17.67
C LYS A 131 0.28 7.04 -17.89
N LYS A 132 0.14 5.77 -17.51
CA LYS A 132 -1.11 5.01 -17.60
C LYS A 132 -1.94 5.17 -16.34
#